data_AF-A0A165HG62-F1
#
_entry.id   AF-A0A165HG62-F1
#
_cell.length_a   1.000
_cell.length_b   1.000
_cell.length_c   1.000
_cell.angle_alpha   90.00
_cell.angle_beta   90.00
_cell.angle_gamma   90.00
#
_symmetry.space_group_name_H-M   'P 1'
#
loop_
_entity.id
_entity.type
_entity.pdbx_description
1 polymer ?
#
loop_
_entity_poly.entity_id
_entity_poly.type
_entity_poly.pdbx_seq_one_letter_code
_entity_poly.pdbx_strand_id
1 'polypeptide(L)'
;MSLSLGLAIASSAGDIAGQELTRSLTGIAEIILSAAEDIHIHKPAATALAHRVKETINVIVDAQTESGHTIISPEWKAALDDFKSVLIDIHHALDEIRQQSYLAQIIHRTRIATGIEDLSQRLKDAFAVLKVTFEV
;
A
#
# COMPACT_ATOMS: atom_id res chain seq x y z
N MET A 1 -0.97 -6.37 -19.88
CA MET A 1 -1.96 -7.32 -19.30
C MET A 1 -2.56 -6.62 -18.11
N SER A 2 -3.86 -6.31 -18.14
CA SER A 2 -4.53 -5.58 -17.06
C SER A 2 -4.72 -6.52 -15.87
N LEU A 3 -3.99 -6.30 -14.78
CA LEU A 3 -4.25 -7.00 -13.52
C LEU A 3 -5.54 -6.40 -12.94
N SER A 4 -6.67 -7.09 -13.15
CA SER A 4 -7.92 -6.76 -12.49
C SER A 4 -7.75 -7.01 -10.99
N LEU A 5 -7.46 -5.95 -10.24
CA LEU A 5 -7.43 -5.95 -8.77
C LEU A 5 -8.88 -6.05 -8.26
N GLY A 6 -9.45 -7.26 -8.34
CA GLY A 6 -10.80 -7.55 -7.89
C GLY A 6 -10.85 -7.71 -6.37
N LEU A 7 -10.99 -6.60 -5.64
CA LEU A 7 -11.33 -6.61 -4.22
C LEU A 7 -12.82 -6.96 -4.04
N ALA A 8 -13.15 -8.25 -4.05
CA ALA A 8 -14.48 -8.74 -3.67
C ALA A 8 -14.47 -9.13 -2.18
N ILE A 9 -14.93 -8.22 -1.30
CA ILE A 9 -15.03 -8.50 0.14
C ILE A 9 -16.43 -9.07 0.42
N ALA A 10 -16.53 -10.38 0.65
CA ALA A 10 -17.76 -11.05 1.09
C ALA A 10 -17.89 -11.03 2.62
N SER A 11 -19.08 -10.68 3.11
CA SER A 11 -19.39 -10.26 4.48
C SER A 11 -19.75 -11.42 5.45
N SER A 12 -18.85 -12.36 5.74
CA SER A 12 -19.10 -13.31 6.85
C SER A 12 -17.85 -14.03 7.35
N ALA A 13 -17.67 -14.04 8.69
CA ALA A 13 -16.69 -14.77 9.52
C ALA A 13 -15.36 -14.02 9.82
N GLY A 14 -15.28 -13.46 11.04
CA GLY A 14 -14.15 -12.63 11.52
C GLY A 14 -12.77 -13.29 11.48
N ASP A 15 -12.67 -14.60 11.65
CA ASP A 15 -11.38 -15.33 11.54
C ASP A 15 -10.94 -15.54 10.08
N ILE A 16 -11.89 -15.79 9.18
CA ILE A 16 -11.62 -15.98 7.74
C ILE A 16 -11.25 -14.64 7.10
N ALA A 17 -11.90 -13.54 7.53
CA ALA A 17 -11.66 -12.20 7.04
C ALA A 17 -10.28 -11.65 7.44
N GLY A 18 -9.81 -11.90 8.66
CA GLY A 18 -8.48 -11.44 9.12
C GLY A 18 -7.35 -12.09 8.34
N GLN A 19 -7.43 -13.41 8.11
CA GLN A 19 -6.40 -14.14 7.38
C GLN A 19 -6.38 -13.82 5.88
N GLU A 20 -7.55 -13.60 5.27
CA GLU A 20 -7.66 -13.14 3.88
C GLU A 20 -7.11 -11.72 3.71
N LEU A 21 -7.41 -10.82 4.65
CA LEU A 21 -6.89 -9.45 4.67
C LEU A 21 -5.36 -9.44 4.76
N THR A 22 -4.79 -10.18 5.72
CA THR A 22 -3.34 -10.30 5.89
C THR A 22 -2.67 -10.80 4.62
N ARG A 23 -3.20 -11.87 4.01
CA ARG A 23 -2.64 -12.40 2.76
C ARG A 23 -2.73 -11.38 1.62
N SER A 24 -3.85 -10.68 1.50
CA SER A 24 -4.06 -9.66 0.47
C SER A 24 -3.07 -8.49 0.61
N LEU A 25 -2.93 -7.94 1.82
CA LEU A 25 -2.02 -6.82 2.08
C LEU A 25 -0.55 -7.22 1.88
N THR A 26 -0.14 -8.38 2.36
CA THR A 26 1.24 -8.87 2.15
C THR A 26 1.54 -9.06 0.66
N GLY A 27 0.60 -9.61 -0.11
CA GLY A 27 0.74 -9.71 -1.57
C GLY A 27 0.88 -8.35 -2.26
N ILE A 28 0.13 -7.33 -1.81
CA ILE A 28 0.25 -5.96 -2.32
C ILE A 28 1.63 -5.37 -2.02
N ALA A 29 2.17 -5.57 -0.81
CA ALA A 29 3.53 -5.13 -0.46
C ALA A 29 4.58 -5.74 -1.40
N GLU A 30 4.48 -7.04 -1.70
CA GLU A 30 5.41 -7.73 -2.61
C GLU A 30 5.34 -7.17 -4.04
N ILE A 31 4.13 -6.94 -4.56
CA ILE A 31 3.93 -6.34 -5.89
C ILE A 31 4.53 -4.94 -5.97
N ILE A 32 4.29 -4.10 -4.95
CA ILE A 32 4.82 -2.73 -4.87
C ILE A 32 6.35 -2.75 -4.77
N LEU A 33 6.92 -3.66 -3.99
CA LEU A 33 8.36 -3.83 -3.87
C LEU A 33 9.00 -4.23 -5.19
N SER A 34 8.43 -5.21 -5.89
CA SER A 34 8.89 -5.63 -7.21
C SER A 34 8.81 -4.48 -8.22
N ALA A 35 7.72 -3.71 -8.25
CA ALA A 35 7.59 -2.56 -9.14
C ALA A 35 8.67 -1.48 -8.87
N ALA A 36 9.01 -1.24 -7.60
CA ALA A 36 10.04 -0.28 -7.22
C ALA A 36 11.46 -0.71 -7.63
N GLU A 37 11.75 -2.02 -7.58
CA GLU A 37 13.08 -2.56 -7.92
C GLU A 37 13.45 -2.39 -9.41
N ASP A 38 12.45 -2.34 -10.29
CA ASP A 38 12.61 -2.21 -11.74
C ASP A 38 12.82 -0.75 -12.22
N ILE A 39 12.74 0.24 -11.32
CA ILE A 39 12.91 1.66 -11.65
C ILE A 39 14.40 2.02 -11.77
N HIS A 40 14.75 2.92 -12.69
CA HIS A 40 16.15 3.23 -13.01
C HIS A 40 16.65 4.54 -12.37
N ILE A 41 15.95 5.67 -12.58
CA ILE A 41 16.48 7.02 -12.20
C ILE A 41 16.23 7.38 -10.73
N HIS A 42 15.12 6.91 -10.14
CA HIS A 42 14.74 7.19 -8.75
C HIS A 42 14.61 5.93 -7.90
N LYS A 43 15.35 4.87 -8.26
CA LYS A 43 15.31 3.58 -7.58
C LYS A 43 15.40 3.70 -6.04
N PRO A 44 16.36 4.44 -5.45
CA PRO A 44 16.46 4.51 -3.99
C PRO A 44 15.22 5.08 -3.31
N ALA A 45 14.59 6.11 -3.91
CA ALA A 45 13.40 6.73 -3.35
C ALA A 45 12.17 5.82 -3.51
N ALA A 46 12.02 5.19 -4.68
CA ALA A 46 10.96 4.23 -4.93
C ALA A 46 11.05 3.00 -4.01
N THR A 47 12.26 2.44 -3.87
CA THR A 47 12.51 1.30 -2.98
C THR A 47 12.27 1.68 -1.52
N ALA A 48 12.66 2.88 -1.08
CA ALA A 48 12.35 3.36 0.27
C ALA A 48 10.84 3.48 0.51
N LEU A 49 10.07 3.98 -0.46
CA LEU A 49 8.60 4.02 -0.38
C LEU A 49 8.01 2.60 -0.28
N ALA A 50 8.48 1.67 -1.09
CA ALA A 50 8.01 0.28 -1.05
C ALA A 50 8.33 -0.42 0.27
N HIS A 51 9.51 -0.18 0.85
CA HIS A 51 9.84 -0.67 2.19
C HIS A 51 8.91 -0.09 3.25
N ARG A 52 8.62 1.21 3.21
CA ARG A 52 7.66 1.83 4.13
C ARG A 52 6.27 1.21 4.02
N VAL A 53 5.79 0.96 2.79
CA VAL A 53 4.53 0.24 2.56
C VAL A 53 4.55 -1.12 3.27
N LYS A 54 5.59 -1.92 3.03
CA LYS A 54 5.75 -3.24 3.67
C LYS A 54 5.77 -3.14 5.19
N GLU A 55 6.51 -2.18 5.74
CA GLU A 55 6.58 -1.93 7.19
C GLU A 55 5.20 -1.59 7.76
N THR A 56 4.47 -0.66 7.16
CA THR A 56 3.11 -0.31 7.61
C THR A 56 2.15 -1.49 7.54
N ILE A 57 2.23 -2.29 6.48
CA ILE A 57 1.40 -3.49 6.33
C ILE A 57 1.73 -4.53 7.41
N ASN A 58 3.02 -4.77 7.70
CA ASN A 58 3.42 -5.68 8.76
C ASN A 58 2.83 -5.26 10.11
N VAL A 59 2.85 -3.96 10.45
CA VAL A 59 2.25 -3.47 11.70
C VAL A 59 0.74 -3.75 11.76
N ILE A 60 0.02 -3.60 10.65
CA ILE A 60 -1.42 -3.92 10.57
C ILE A 60 -1.65 -5.42 10.76
N VAL A 61 -0.84 -6.24 10.10
CA VAL A 61 -0.92 -7.71 10.17
C VAL A 61 -0.63 -8.21 11.58
N ASP A 62 0.40 -7.68 12.23
CA ASP A 62 0.78 -8.02 13.59
C ASP A 62 -0.36 -7.64 14.56
N ALA A 63 -0.90 -6.43 14.44
CA ALA A 63 -2.03 -5.98 15.25
C ALA A 63 -3.29 -6.87 15.09
N GLN A 64 -3.58 -7.33 13.86
CA GLN A 64 -4.70 -8.26 13.61
C GLN A 64 -4.44 -9.65 14.18
N THR A 65 -3.19 -10.13 14.14
CA THR A 65 -2.82 -11.45 14.64
C THR A 65 -2.85 -11.50 16.17
N GLU A 66 -2.40 -10.43 16.84
CA GLU A 66 -2.39 -10.33 18.30
C GLU A 66 -3.79 -10.13 18.89
N SER A 67 -4.67 -9.38 18.21
CA SER A 67 -5.98 -8.99 18.76
C SER A 67 -7.00 -10.14 18.77
N GLY A 68 -6.79 -11.21 17.99
CA GLY A 68 -7.55 -12.46 18.03
C GLY A 68 -9.04 -12.39 17.66
N HIS A 69 -9.68 -11.22 17.72
CA HIS A 69 -11.06 -10.90 17.33
C HIS A 69 -11.18 -9.38 17.22
N THR A 70 -10.76 -8.80 16.10
CA THR A 70 -11.01 -7.37 15.85
C THR A 70 -12.48 -7.22 15.48
N ILE A 71 -13.28 -6.60 16.36
CA ILE A 71 -14.58 -6.06 15.95
C ILE A 71 -14.26 -4.96 14.94
N ILE A 72 -14.42 -5.27 13.65
CA ILE A 72 -14.22 -4.31 12.57
C ILE A 72 -15.32 -3.24 12.69
N SER A 73 -14.99 -2.12 13.32
CA SER A 73 -15.87 -0.95 13.33
C SER A 73 -16.04 -0.42 11.90
N PRO A 74 -17.19 0.20 11.57
CA PRO A 74 -17.38 0.87 10.28
C PRO A 74 -16.28 1.91 10.00
N GLU A 75 -15.83 2.62 11.04
CA GLU A 75 -14.76 3.61 10.98
C GLU A 75 -13.42 2.96 10.61
N TRP A 76 -13.09 1.82 11.23
CA TRP A 76 -11.87 1.08 10.91
C TRP A 76 -11.89 0.57 9.48
N LYS A 77 -13.04 0.06 9.02
CA LYS A 77 -13.21 -0.39 7.65
C LYS A 77 -13.02 0.76 6.65
N ALA A 78 -13.60 1.93 6.91
CA ALA A 78 -13.43 3.10 6.06
C ALA A 78 -11.95 3.54 6.00
N ALA A 79 -11.27 3.62 7.15
CA ALA A 79 -9.85 3.94 7.20
C ALA A 79 -8.99 2.90 6.44
N LEU A 80 -9.35 1.62 6.51
CA LEU A 80 -8.68 0.55 5.76
C LEU A 80 -8.91 0.67 4.26
N ASP A 81 -10.11 1.04 3.82
CA ASP A 81 -10.41 1.23 2.40
C ASP A 81 -9.67 2.46 1.85
N ASP A 82 -9.56 3.54 2.61
CA ASP A 82 -8.71 4.70 2.27
C ASP A 82 -7.23 4.32 2.18
N PHE A 83 -6.73 3.54 3.14
CA PHE A 83 -5.36 3.01 3.12
C PHE A 83 -5.10 2.16 1.87
N LYS A 84 -6.03 1.25 1.52
CA LYS A 84 -5.95 0.44 0.29
C LYS A 84 -5.95 1.31 -0.97
N SER A 85 -6.75 2.37 -1.00
CA SER A 85 -6.74 3.31 -2.13
C SER A 85 -5.36 3.95 -2.31
N VAL A 86 -4.70 4.33 -1.23
CA VAL A 86 -3.33 4.87 -1.29
C VAL A 86 -2.34 3.82 -1.77
N LEU A 87 -2.48 2.55 -1.38
CA LEU A 87 -1.63 1.47 -1.90
C LEU A 87 -1.79 1.27 -3.41
N ILE A 88 -3.02 1.37 -3.92
CA ILE A 88 -3.31 1.28 -5.36
C ILE A 88 -2.63 2.43 -6.10
N ASP A 89 -2.76 3.66 -5.59
CA ASP A 89 -2.12 4.83 -6.18
C ASP A 89 -0.59 4.71 -6.21
N ILE A 90 0.02 4.19 -5.13
CA ILE A 90 1.45 3.90 -5.08
C ILE A 90 1.84 2.89 -6.14
N HIS A 91 1.10 1.77 -6.23
CA HIS A 91 1.38 0.76 -7.24
C HIS A 91 1.29 1.32 -8.65
N HIS A 92 0.21 2.04 -8.97
CA HIS A 92 0.02 2.65 -10.29
C HIS A 92 1.14 3.63 -10.62
N ALA A 93 1.51 4.53 -9.70
CA ALA A 93 2.57 5.49 -9.94
C ALA A 93 3.92 4.82 -10.19
N LEU A 94 4.28 3.80 -9.40
CA LEU A 94 5.51 3.05 -9.60
C LEU A 94 5.50 2.25 -10.91
N ASP A 95 4.37 1.65 -11.28
CA ASP A 95 4.23 0.94 -12.54
C ASP A 95 4.32 1.88 -13.75
N GLU A 96 3.71 3.06 -13.68
CA GLU A 96 3.85 4.10 -14.71
C GLU A 96 5.31 4.55 -14.87
N ILE A 97 6.03 4.78 -13.77
CA ILE A 97 7.45 5.14 -13.81
C ILE A 97 8.27 3.99 -14.42
N ARG A 98 7.99 2.74 -14.02
CA ARG A 98 8.65 1.54 -14.52
C ARG A 98 8.49 1.38 -16.03
N GLN A 99 7.28 1.63 -16.55
CA GLN A 99 6.98 1.51 -17.98
C GLN A 99 7.59 2.66 -18.82
N GLN A 100 8.00 3.76 -18.20
CA GLN A 100 8.66 4.85 -18.90
C GLN A 100 10.07 4.46 -19.34
N SER A 101 10.43 4.90 -20.55
CA SER A 101 11.81 4.79 -21.03
C SER A 101 12.76 5.56 -20.13
N TYR A 102 14.02 5.14 -20.10
CA TYR A 102 15.07 5.80 -19.32
C TYR A 102 15.17 7.31 -19.58
N LEU A 103 15.04 7.74 -20.85
CA LEU A 103 15.06 9.16 -21.22
C LEU A 103 13.85 9.92 -20.68
N ALA A 104 12.66 9.31 -20.69
CA ALA A 104 11.46 9.91 -20.13
C ALA A 104 11.59 10.08 -18.59
N GLN A 105 12.17 9.09 -17.90
CA GLN A 105 12.46 9.20 -16.47
C GLN A 105 13.45 10.33 -16.16
N ILE A 106 14.45 10.57 -17.00
CA ILE A 106 15.38 11.71 -16.85
C ILE A 106 14.65 13.04 -17.04
N ILE A 107 13.87 13.17 -18.11
CA ILE A 107 13.14 14.42 -18.42
C ILE A 107 12.17 14.77 -17.30
N HIS A 108 11.51 13.77 -16.71
CA HIS A 108 10.53 13.96 -15.65
C HIS A 108 11.06 13.75 -14.23
N ARG A 109 12.38 13.68 -14.03
CA ARG A 109 13.01 13.35 -12.73
C ARG A 109 12.43 14.12 -11.54
N THR A 110 12.27 15.44 -11.68
CA THR A 110 11.77 16.28 -10.58
C THR A 110 10.32 15.96 -10.26
N ARG A 111 9.49 15.78 -11.30
CA ARG A 111 8.08 15.40 -11.12
C ARG A 111 7.95 14.01 -10.48
N ILE A 112 8.79 13.06 -10.90
CA ILE A 112 8.83 11.71 -10.33
C ILE A 112 9.21 11.76 -8.84
N ALA A 113 10.27 12.50 -8.50
CA ALA A 113 10.70 12.65 -7.11
C ALA A 113 9.60 13.25 -6.22
N THR A 114 8.97 14.35 -6.67
CA THR A 114 7.86 14.98 -5.94
C THR A 114 6.65 14.05 -5.82
N GLY A 115 6.34 13.27 -6.86
CA GLY A 115 5.26 12.29 -6.81
C GLY A 115 5.50 11.18 -5.79
N ILE A 116 6.73 10.66 -5.71
CA ILE A 116 7.11 9.65 -4.70
C ILE A 116 7.03 10.24 -3.29
N GLU A 117 7.42 11.50 -3.10
CA GLU A 117 7.35 12.18 -1.81
C GLU A 117 5.90 12.41 -1.34
N ASP A 118 5.04 12.89 -2.25
CA ASP A 118 3.60 13.06 -1.99
C ASP A 118 2.94 11.72 -1.60
N LEU A 119 3.21 10.66 -2.36
CA LEU A 119 2.71 9.32 -2.05
C LEU A 119 3.22 8.80 -0.70
N SER A 120 4.47 9.09 -0.34
CA SER A 120 5.00 8.74 0.98
C SER A 120 4.27 9.48 2.10
N GLN A 121 3.86 10.73 1.88
CA GLN A 121 3.12 11.51 2.86
C GLN A 121 1.68 10.99 2.98
N ARG A 122 1.01 10.72 1.86
CA ARG A 122 -0.33 10.13 1.82
C ARG A 122 -0.40 8.76 2.50
N LEU A 123 0.63 7.92 2.32
CA LEU A 123 0.75 6.63 3.02
C LEU A 123 0.81 6.83 4.54
N LYS A 124 1.63 7.76 4.98
CA LYS A 124 1.81 8.08 6.40
C LYS A 124 0.50 8.57 7.01
N ASP A 125 -0.22 9.45 6.32
CA ASP A 125 -1.47 10.02 6.81
C ASP A 125 -2.58 8.98 6.89
N ALA A 126 -2.75 8.15 5.84
CA ALA A 126 -3.73 7.06 5.85
C ALA A 126 -3.43 6.03 6.95
N PHE A 127 -2.16 5.68 7.13
CA PHE A 127 -1.75 4.77 8.20
C PHE A 127 -1.98 5.36 9.60
N ALA A 128 -1.75 6.66 9.79
CA ALA A 128 -1.99 7.33 11.06
C ALA A 128 -3.48 7.28 11.45
N VAL A 129 -4.39 7.53 10.51
CA VAL A 129 -5.85 7.41 10.72
C VAL A 129 -6.21 5.98 11.12
N LEU A 130 -5.65 4.99 10.42
CA LEU A 130 -5.89 3.59 10.71
C LEU A 130 -5.42 3.20 12.12
N LYS A 131 -4.24 3.66 12.54
CA LYS A 131 -3.71 3.45 13.91
C LYS A 131 -4.60 4.06 14.98
N VAL A 132 -5.06 5.30 14.80
CA VAL A 132 -5.95 5.96 15.78
C VAL A 132 -7.24 5.15 15.96
N THR A 133 -7.74 4.55 14.88
CA THR A 133 -8.96 3.75 14.91
C THR A 133 -8.75 2.35 15.53
N PHE A 134 -7.51 1.92 15.73
CA PHE A 134 -7.17 0.70 16.51
C PHE A 134 -7.11 0.94 18.03
N GLU A 135 -6.88 2.19 18.47
CA GLU A 135 -6.71 2.54 19.89
C GLU A 135 -8.03 2.97 20.57
N VAL A 136 -9.13 3.05 19.82
CA VAL A 136 -10.49 3.40 20.30
C VAL A 136 -11.33 2.14 20.43
#